data_AF-A0A354WKT8-F1
#
_entry.id   AF-A0A354WKT8-F1
#
_cell.length_a   1.000
_cell.length_b   1.000
_cell.length_c   1.000
_cell.angle_alpha   90.00
_cell.angle_beta   90.00
_cell.angle_gamma   90.00
#
_symmetry.space_group_name_H-M   'P 1'
#
loop_
_entity.id
_entity.type
_entity.pdbx_description
1 polymer ?
#
loop_
_entity_poly.entity_id
_entity_poly.type
_entity_poly.pdbx_seq_one_letter_code
_entity_poly.pdbx_strand_id
1 'polypeptide(L)'
;LEALKKSRRFAPPMPIEKVAELAKPFLSIGNQYGEGWFLTGEMAELILSGTPNIVCIQPFACLPNHVVGKGVIKALKKAYPQSNIVAVDYDPGASEVNQLNRIKLMLSTAKKRLAEEEAAAV
;
A
#
# COMPACT_ATOMS: atom_id res chain seq x y z
N LEU A 1 21.83 -0.54 9.12
CA LEU A 1 21.89 -0.83 7.66
C LEU A 1 22.91 -1.91 7.30
N GLU A 2 24.17 -1.83 7.74
CA GLU A 2 25.21 -2.81 7.36
C GLU A 2 24.85 -4.27 7.67
N ALA A 3 24.21 -4.54 8.81
CA ALA A 3 23.74 -5.90 9.13
C ALA A 3 22.63 -6.39 8.17
N LEU A 4 21.72 -5.52 7.75
CA LEU A 4 20.65 -5.85 6.81
C LEU A 4 21.19 -6.05 5.39
N LYS A 5 22.15 -5.22 4.95
CA LYS A 5 22.82 -5.39 3.65
C LYS A 5 23.55 -6.73 3.51
N LYS A 6 24.05 -7.28 4.62
CA LYS A 6 24.71 -8.59 4.68
C LYS A 6 23.73 -9.74 4.91
N SER A 7 22.46 -9.46 5.16
CA SER A 7 21.44 -10.47 5.41
C SER A 7 21.03 -11.18 4.13
N ARG A 8 20.81 -12.49 4.21
CA ARG A 8 20.14 -13.28 3.15
C ARG A 8 18.63 -13.41 3.37
N ARG A 9 18.13 -12.96 4.52
CA ARG A 9 16.73 -13.12 4.95
C ARG A 9 15.91 -11.84 4.90
N PHE A 10 16.57 -10.69 5.02
CA PHE A 10 15.92 -9.39 5.14
C PHE A 10 16.56 -8.40 4.19
N ALA A 11 15.74 -7.61 3.50
CA ALA A 11 16.21 -6.47 2.73
C ALA A 11 16.38 -5.25 3.64
N PRO A 12 17.37 -4.37 3.40
CA PRO A 12 17.37 -3.05 4.02
C PRO A 12 16.17 -2.24 3.52
N PRO A 13 15.60 -1.36 4.35
CA PRO A 13 14.55 -0.44 3.90
C PRO A 13 15.09 0.53 2.85
N MET A 14 14.22 1.04 1.98
CA MET A 14 14.58 2.11 1.05
C MET A 14 14.97 3.38 1.83
N PRO A 15 15.98 4.14 1.38
CA PRO A 15 16.29 5.45 1.97
C PRO A 15 15.08 6.38 1.92
N ILE A 16 14.85 7.14 2.98
CA ILE A 16 13.67 8.01 3.13
C ILE A 16 13.55 9.04 2.00
N GLU A 17 14.67 9.52 1.46
CA GLU A 17 14.70 10.45 0.34
C GLU A 17 14.15 9.79 -0.92
N LYS A 18 14.44 8.51 -1.15
CA LYS A 18 13.88 7.75 -2.27
C LYS A 18 12.39 7.49 -2.09
N VAL A 19 11.96 7.19 -0.86
CA VAL A 19 10.52 7.09 -0.54
C VAL A 19 9.80 8.43 -0.81
N ALA A 20 10.43 9.55 -0.49
CA ALA A 20 9.90 10.89 -0.79
C ALA A 20 9.81 11.14 -2.30
N GLU A 21 10.82 10.74 -3.10
CA GLU A 21 10.75 10.81 -4.56
C GLU A 21 9.59 9.99 -5.13
N LEU A 22 9.30 8.81 -4.55
CA LEU A 22 8.15 8.00 -4.97
C LEU A 22 6.80 8.66 -4.66
N ALA A 23 6.71 9.50 -3.63
CA ALA A 23 5.46 10.19 -3.26
C ALA A 23 5.15 11.42 -4.13
N LYS A 24 6.18 12.16 -4.57
CA LYS A 24 6.06 13.43 -5.32
C LYS A 24 5.11 13.42 -6.52
N PRO A 25 5.03 12.34 -7.35
CA PRO A 25 4.10 12.30 -8.48
C PRO A 25 2.62 12.29 -8.06
N PHE A 26 2.33 11.93 -6.82
CA PHE A 26 0.97 11.74 -6.32
C PHE A 26 0.52 12.89 -5.43
N LEU A 27 1.44 13.48 -4.65
CA LEU A 27 1.15 14.61 -3.76
C LEU A 27 2.42 15.38 -3.35
N SER A 28 2.23 16.59 -2.81
CA SER A 28 3.34 17.41 -2.30
C SER A 28 3.93 16.84 -1.01
N ILE A 29 5.26 16.73 -0.96
CA ILE A 29 6.02 16.39 0.27
C ILE A 29 5.86 17.43 1.40
N GLY A 30 5.22 18.57 1.13
CA GLY A 30 4.78 19.52 2.16
C GLY A 30 3.61 19.01 3.01
N ASN A 31 2.93 17.95 2.58
CA ASN A 31 1.89 17.31 3.38
C ASN A 31 2.53 16.46 4.49
N GLN A 32 2.79 17.08 5.65
CA GLN A 32 3.56 16.49 6.75
C GLN A 32 2.73 16.16 8.00
N TYR A 33 1.39 16.31 7.94
CA TYR A 33 0.54 15.97 9.08
C TYR A 33 0.38 14.46 9.23
N GLY A 34 0.69 13.93 10.42
CA GLY A 34 0.74 12.50 10.68
C GLY A 34 1.79 11.81 9.80
N GLU A 35 1.43 10.70 9.16
CA GLU A 35 2.31 10.08 8.15
C GLU A 35 2.39 10.92 6.86
N GLY A 36 1.35 11.69 6.54
CA GLY A 36 1.36 12.64 5.42
C GLY A 36 1.78 12.00 4.09
N TRP A 37 2.81 12.58 3.46
CA TRP A 37 3.39 12.09 2.21
C TRP A 37 4.04 10.72 2.33
N PHE A 38 4.52 10.35 3.53
CA PHE A 38 5.25 9.11 3.77
C PHE A 38 4.40 7.88 3.46
N LEU A 39 3.12 7.89 3.87
CA LEU A 39 2.17 6.80 3.58
C LEU A 39 2.06 6.49 2.08
N THR A 40 2.05 7.52 1.23
CA THR A 40 1.98 7.31 -0.22
C THR A 40 3.30 6.79 -0.79
N GLY A 41 4.42 7.29 -0.27
CA GLY A 41 5.75 6.78 -0.63
C GLY A 41 5.92 5.32 -0.28
N GLU A 42 5.51 4.90 0.92
CA GLU A 42 5.57 3.50 1.37
C GLU A 42 4.65 2.59 0.54
N MET A 43 3.45 3.05 0.18
CA MET A 43 2.60 2.29 -0.75
C MET A 43 3.31 2.05 -2.09
N ALA A 44 3.97 3.08 -2.64
CA ALA A 44 4.73 2.95 -3.88
C ALA A 44 5.97 2.05 -3.71
N GLU A 45 6.69 2.15 -2.60
CA GLU A 45 7.82 1.26 -2.25
C GLU A 45 7.38 -0.20 -2.18
N LEU A 46 6.29 -0.49 -1.46
CA LEU A 46 5.73 -1.85 -1.35
C LEU A 46 5.39 -2.43 -2.73
N ILE A 47 4.74 -1.64 -3.59
CA ILE A 47 4.40 -2.06 -4.94
C ILE A 47 5.66 -2.38 -5.77
N LEU A 48 6.66 -1.51 -5.71
CA LEU A 48 7.91 -1.67 -6.48
C LEU A 48 8.81 -2.78 -5.92
N SER A 49 8.70 -3.11 -4.64
CA SER A 49 9.43 -4.20 -4.00
C SER A 49 8.74 -5.57 -4.12
N GLY A 50 7.66 -5.67 -4.90
CA GLY A 50 6.98 -6.93 -5.19
C GLY A 50 5.81 -7.25 -4.26
N THR A 51 5.33 -6.29 -3.48
CA THR A 51 4.14 -6.41 -2.62
C THR A 51 3.00 -5.50 -3.12
N PRO A 52 2.36 -5.83 -4.26
CA PRO A 52 1.35 -4.95 -4.87
C PRO A 52 -0.04 -5.04 -4.20
N ASN A 53 -0.28 -6.05 -3.35
CA ASN A 53 -1.52 -6.21 -2.60
C ASN A 53 -1.39 -5.51 -1.24
N ILE A 54 -2.10 -4.40 -1.05
CA ILE A 54 -1.97 -3.55 0.14
C ILE A 54 -3.33 -3.43 0.83
N VAL A 55 -3.36 -3.73 2.12
CA VAL A 55 -4.50 -3.44 3.00
C VAL A 55 -4.17 -2.21 3.82
N CYS A 56 -4.89 -1.13 3.58
CA CYS A 56 -4.78 0.08 4.37
C CYS A 56 -5.84 0.04 5.49
N ILE A 57 -5.41 -0.35 6.68
CA ILE A 57 -6.27 -0.40 7.86
C ILE A 57 -6.36 1.01 8.43
N GLN A 58 -7.55 1.60 8.44
CA GLN A 58 -7.76 2.97 8.86
C GLN A 58 -8.67 3.03 10.09
N PRO A 59 -8.17 3.49 11.25
CA PRO A 59 -9.02 3.80 12.39
C PRO A 59 -9.66 5.19 12.21
N PHE A 60 -10.73 5.43 12.95
CA PHE A 60 -11.57 6.61 12.86
C PHE A 60 -10.73 7.87 12.98
N ALA A 61 -11.03 8.84 12.12
CA ALA A 61 -10.37 10.14 12.09
C ALA A 61 -8.85 10.09 11.84
N CYS A 62 -8.28 8.97 11.39
CA CYS A 62 -6.91 8.94 10.87
C CYS A 62 -6.85 9.70 9.54
N LEU A 63 -6.68 11.02 9.61
CA LEU A 63 -6.64 11.93 8.46
C LEU A 63 -5.58 11.54 7.41
N PRO A 64 -4.36 11.10 7.77
CA PRO A 64 -3.41 10.61 6.78
C PRO A 64 -4.02 9.48 5.94
N ASN A 65 -4.69 8.52 6.56
CA ASN A 65 -5.24 7.40 5.81
C ASN A 65 -6.53 7.79 5.04
N HIS A 66 -7.45 8.51 5.69
CA HIS A 66 -8.75 8.89 5.12
C HIS A 66 -8.65 9.92 4.00
N VAL A 67 -7.71 10.85 4.09
CA VAL A 67 -7.52 11.92 3.10
C VAL A 67 -6.41 11.54 2.12
N VAL A 68 -5.22 11.22 2.64
CA VAL A 68 -4.05 10.96 1.80
C VAL A 68 -4.12 9.56 1.23
N GLY A 69 -4.08 8.52 2.08
CA GLY A 69 -4.05 7.12 1.70
C GLY A 69 -5.15 6.79 0.69
N LYS A 70 -6.41 7.02 1.06
CA LYS A 70 -7.58 6.81 0.19
C LYS A 70 -7.57 7.72 -1.06
N GLY A 71 -7.12 8.97 -0.93
CA GLY A 71 -7.08 9.95 -2.01
C GLY A 71 -6.13 9.55 -3.15
N VAL A 72 -5.01 8.89 -2.83
CA VAL A 72 -3.98 8.53 -3.81
C VAL A 72 -4.22 7.19 -4.50
N ILE A 73 -5.10 6.32 -3.98
CA ILE A 73 -5.31 4.95 -4.48
C ILE A 73 -5.54 4.93 -6.00
N LYS A 74 -6.39 5.83 -6.52
CA LYS A 74 -6.71 5.87 -7.95
C LYS A 74 -5.49 6.26 -8.80
N ALA A 75 -4.68 7.20 -8.31
CA ALA A 75 -3.49 7.65 -9.01
C ALA A 75 -2.39 6.58 -8.98
N LEU A 76 -2.18 5.93 -7.82
CA LEU A 76 -1.30 4.78 -7.67
C LEU A 76 -1.71 3.63 -8.60
N LYS A 77 -3.00 3.31 -8.68
CA LYS A 77 -3.51 2.25 -9.58
C LYS A 77 -3.31 2.58 -11.06
N LYS A 78 -3.34 3.86 -11.43
CA LYS A 78 -3.04 4.30 -12.79
C LYS A 78 -1.54 4.18 -13.12
N ALA A 79 -0.67 4.55 -12.17
CA ALA A 79 0.79 4.46 -12.33
C ALA A 79 1.30 3.02 -12.25
N TYR A 80 0.65 2.20 -11.41
CA TYR A 80 1.01 0.82 -11.13
C TYR A 80 -0.23 -0.08 -11.31
N PRO A 81 -0.55 -0.50 -12.55
CA PRO A 81 -1.76 -1.28 -12.86
C PRO A 81 -1.88 -2.61 -12.10
N GLN A 82 -0.74 -3.19 -11.71
CA GLN A 82 -0.65 -4.40 -10.89
C GLN A 82 -1.05 -4.17 -9.42
N SER A 83 -1.11 -2.92 -8.94
CA SER A 83 -1.50 -2.65 -7.56
C SER A 83 -2.94 -3.10 -7.26
N ASN A 84 -3.14 -3.59 -6.04
CA ASN A 84 -4.42 -4.05 -5.50
C ASN A 84 -4.52 -3.50 -4.07
N ILE A 85 -4.94 -2.25 -3.97
CA ILE A 85 -4.99 -1.50 -2.71
C ILE A 85 -6.45 -1.42 -2.25
N VAL A 86 -6.70 -1.82 -1.00
CA VAL A 86 -8.02 -1.68 -0.36
C VAL A 86 -7.89 -0.93 0.95
N ALA A 87 -8.84 -0.04 1.21
CA ALA A 87 -8.97 0.64 2.49
C ALA A 87 -10.04 -0.07 3.34
N VAL A 88 -9.73 -0.31 4.61
CA VAL A 88 -10.59 -1.05 5.55
C VAL A 88 -10.76 -0.22 6.82
N ASP A 89 -11.97 0.29 7.03
CA ASP A 89 -12.36 1.05 8.23
C ASP A 89 -12.43 0.10 9.43
N TYR A 90 -11.54 0.28 10.40
CA TYR A 90 -11.48 -0.52 11.62
C TYR A 90 -11.95 0.31 12.81
N ASP A 91 -13.27 0.43 12.93
CA ASP A 91 -13.93 1.29 13.89
C ASP A 91 -15.03 0.56 14.67
N PRO A 92 -15.30 0.93 15.93
CA PRO A 92 -16.40 0.34 16.71
C PRO A 92 -17.78 0.49 16.05
N GLY A 93 -17.95 1.53 15.22
CA GLY A 93 -19.19 1.77 14.46
C GLY A 93 -19.26 1.05 13.12
N ALA A 94 -18.17 0.44 12.64
CA ALA A 94 -18.14 -0.31 11.39
C ALA A 94 -18.46 -1.78 11.66
N SER A 95 -19.29 -2.40 10.81
CA SER A 95 -19.60 -3.82 10.96
C SER A 95 -18.37 -4.69 10.64
N GLU A 96 -18.13 -5.70 11.46
CA GLU A 96 -17.10 -6.72 11.22
C GLU A 96 -17.28 -7.36 9.83
N VAL A 97 -18.53 -7.58 9.43
CA VAL A 97 -18.89 -8.13 8.11
C VAL A 97 -18.34 -7.26 6.98
N ASN A 98 -18.38 -5.92 7.09
CA ASN A 98 -17.82 -5.04 6.07
C ASN A 98 -16.29 -5.20 5.98
N GLN A 99 -15.60 -5.30 7.11
CA GLN A 99 -14.14 -5.50 7.15
C GLN A 99 -13.75 -6.82 6.48
N LEU A 100 -14.41 -7.92 6.88
CA LEU A 100 -14.16 -9.25 6.33
C LEU A 100 -14.46 -9.33 4.82
N ASN A 101 -15.55 -8.73 4.36
CA ASN A 101 -15.91 -8.75 2.94
C ASN A 101 -14.91 -7.99 2.08
N ARG A 102 -14.42 -6.83 2.55
CA ARG A 102 -13.40 -6.05 1.84
C ARG A 102 -12.11 -6.85 1.67
N ILE A 103 -11.64 -7.49 2.74
CA ILE A 103 -10.43 -8.32 2.73
C ILE A 103 -10.64 -9.56 1.83
N LYS A 104 -11.78 -10.25 1.94
CA LYS A 104 -12.10 -11.42 1.10
C LYS A 104 -12.13 -11.08 -0.40
N LEU A 105 -12.74 -9.95 -0.77
CA LEU A 105 -12.78 -9.49 -2.16
C LEU A 105 -11.38 -9.13 -2.69
N MET A 106 -10.56 -8.48 -1.86
CA MET A 106 -9.16 -8.20 -2.20
C MET A 106 -8.37 -9.50 -2.44
N LEU A 107 -8.48 -10.46 -1.52
CA LEU A 107 -7.80 -11.75 -1.60
C LEU A 107 -8.28 -12.58 -2.81
N SER A 108 -9.56 -12.51 -3.16
CA SER A 108 -10.08 -13.15 -4.37
C SER A 108 -9.40 -12.61 -5.63
N THR A 109 -9.23 -11.29 -5.70
CA THR A 109 -8.50 -10.65 -6.81
C THR A 109 -7.03 -11.05 -6.82
N ALA A 110 -6.38 -11.10 -5.65
CA ALA A 110 -4.98 -11.51 -5.53
C ALA A 110 -4.77 -12.97 -5.98
N LYS A 111 -5.63 -13.90 -5.53
CA LYS A 111 -5.57 -15.31 -5.93
C LYS A 111 -5.80 -15.50 -7.43
N LYS A 112 -6.74 -14.76 -8.02
CA LYS A 112 -6.99 -14.81 -9.46
C LYS A 112 -5.74 -14.40 -10.26
N ARG A 113 -5.10 -13.29 -9.88
CA ARG A 113 -3.87 -12.82 -10.52
C ARG A 113 -2.71 -13.81 -10.36
N LEU A 114 -2.55 -14.39 -9.18
CA LEU A 114 -1.53 -15.42 -8.95
C LEU A 114 -1.72 -16.63 -9.87
N ALA A 115 -2.96 -17.11 -10.03
CA ALA A 115 -3.26 -18.21 -10.95
C ALA A 115 -2.99 -17.85 -12.42
N GLU A 116 -3.26 -16.61 -12.83
CA GLU A 116 -2.93 -16.10 -14.18
C GLU A 116 -1.41 -16.03 -14.40
N GLU A 117 -0.64 -15.60 -13.40
CA GLU A 117 0.83 -15.56 -13.42
C GLU A 117 1.44 -16.97 -13.49
N GLU A 118 0.94 -17.90 -12.66
CA GLU A 118 1.37 -19.31 -12.67
C GLU A 118 1.09 -19.97 -14.03
N ALA A 119 -0.09 -19.73 -14.61
CA ALA A 119 -0.45 -20.27 -15.93
C ALA A 119 0.40 -19.68 -17.06
N ALA A 120 0.84 -18.43 -16.96
CA ALA A 120 1.70 -17.78 -17.95
C ALA A 120 3.18 -18.20 -17.83
N ALA A 121 3.58 -18.79 -16.71
CA ALA A 121 4.95 -19.26 -16.46
C ALA A 121 5.21 -20.71 -16.93
N VAL A 122 4.18 -21.41 -17.42
CA VAL A 122 4.21 -22.76 -18.00
C VAL A 122 4.24 -22.66 -19.53
#